data_AF-A0A1G5EB72-F1
#
_entry.id   AF-A0A1G5EB72-F1
#
_cell.length_a   1.000
_cell.length_b   1.000
_cell.length_c   1.000
_cell.angle_alpha   90.00
_cell.angle_beta   90.00
_cell.angle_gamma   90.00
#
_symmetry.space_group_name_H-M   'P 1'
#
loop_
_entity.id
_entity.type
_entity.pdbx_description
1 polymer ?
#
loop_
_entity_poly.entity_id
_entity_poly.type
_entity_poly.pdbx_seq_one_letter_code
_entity_poly.pdbx_strand_id
1 'polypeptide(L)'
;MEFDINLMFVSHFLKDHPIIEESIKYKIKYLNALEYFVNKYSAKNKFSVSALDNYKNVFLGVSKDSYTYRTQELKKMSKGVMGLKIKGFKFFTYRYAFICDCLFINAMMEPNKATSIINDIKFMCHKRHHRNLDRFFNYLYNDEESIQDLDKIKYQVKCWKINQRHIRQKQMTILTTATMSAGKSTLINTLVGKTVNRTMNDACTSKLHFVYNKPFEDGFNYKFDYDLNLNAGKKDLLTDDIDSKDNRIFASTYFRQLIKGSSRLCIIDTPGVNSSQNYDHAQITKESILNENYDKIVYIVNAENAGTDDDLKYLQFIYENVDKKKLIFVLNKLDRFRVPEDSIEESINNLKKDLNKIGWENPIICPVSSYVGGLAKKKMYGIDLNEDEEDEYKFLQMKFKKDEYNLSKFYSEDTLNKAIKNYSKHENYQINDLLVKCGVLCLEQIVMEGAEY
;
A
#
# COMPACT_ATOMS: atom_id res chain seq x y z
N MET A 1 -7.68 13.81 18.93
CA MET A 1 -6.91 12.57 19.13
C MET A 1 -6.33 12.27 17.77
N GLU A 2 -5.03 12.52 17.64
CA GLU A 2 -4.29 12.41 16.39
C GLU A 2 -4.31 10.94 15.95
N PHE A 3 -4.65 10.70 14.69
CA PHE A 3 -4.65 9.36 14.12
C PHE A 3 -3.19 8.88 14.04
N ASP A 4 -2.86 7.75 14.67
CA ASP A 4 -1.51 7.18 14.56
C ASP A 4 -1.31 6.65 13.14
N ILE A 5 -0.51 7.37 12.35
CA ILE A 5 -0.24 7.07 10.95
C ILE A 5 0.39 5.67 10.76
N ASN A 6 1.03 5.11 11.79
CA ASN A 6 1.60 3.77 11.69
C ASN A 6 0.52 2.68 11.48
N LEU A 7 -0.73 2.94 11.86
CA LEU A 7 -1.87 2.07 11.56
C LEU A 7 -2.20 2.01 10.05
N MET A 8 -1.63 2.91 9.23
CA MET A 8 -1.70 2.77 7.77
C MET A 8 -0.80 1.64 7.24
N PHE A 9 0.11 1.09 8.05
CA PHE A 9 0.98 -0.01 7.65
C PHE A 9 0.48 -1.39 8.08
N VAL A 10 -0.75 -1.51 8.61
CA VAL A 10 -1.28 -2.82 9.02
C VAL A 10 -2.31 -3.36 8.03
N SER A 11 -2.37 -4.69 7.96
CA SER A 11 -3.40 -5.43 7.24
C SER A 11 -4.36 -6.13 8.20
N HIS A 12 -5.64 -6.20 7.84
CA HIS A 12 -6.62 -7.04 8.52
C HIS A 12 -6.31 -8.53 8.35
N PHE A 13 -6.73 -9.35 9.31
CA PHE A 13 -6.69 -10.81 9.22
C PHE A 13 -8.08 -11.44 9.17
N LEU A 14 -8.97 -10.81 8.39
CA LEU A 14 -10.37 -11.19 8.30
C LEU A 14 -10.67 -12.27 7.25
N LYS A 15 -9.81 -12.46 6.22
CA LYS A 15 -10.09 -13.36 5.09
C LYS A 15 -10.45 -14.78 5.50
N ASP A 16 -9.60 -15.42 6.31
CA ASP A 16 -9.80 -16.79 6.80
C ASP A 16 -10.18 -16.78 8.30
N HIS A 17 -11.09 -15.87 8.68
CA HIS A 17 -11.49 -15.73 10.07
C HIS A 17 -12.44 -16.85 10.52
N PRO A 18 -12.16 -17.60 11.60
CA PRO A 18 -12.89 -18.82 11.93
C PRO A 18 -14.30 -18.57 12.50
N ILE A 19 -14.71 -17.30 12.62
CA ILE A 19 -16.08 -16.85 12.95
C ILE A 19 -16.96 -16.70 11.70
N ILE A 20 -16.38 -16.60 10.50
CA ILE A 20 -17.14 -16.44 9.24
C ILE A 20 -18.09 -17.63 9.01
N GLU A 21 -17.69 -18.83 9.39
CA GLU A 21 -18.50 -20.05 9.22
C GLU A 21 -19.52 -20.28 10.35
N GLU A 22 -19.60 -19.39 11.34
CA GLU A 22 -20.50 -19.56 12.47
C GLU A 22 -21.91 -19.03 12.19
N SER A 23 -22.89 -19.50 12.96
CA SER A 23 -24.27 -19.01 12.84
C SER A 23 -24.37 -17.51 13.08
N ILE A 24 -25.30 -16.84 12.40
CA ILE A 24 -25.56 -15.40 12.56
C ILE A 24 -25.76 -15.03 14.04
N LYS A 25 -26.50 -15.86 14.79
CA LYS A 25 -26.70 -15.69 16.24
C LYS A 25 -25.39 -15.67 17.03
N TYR A 26 -24.42 -16.51 16.65
CA TYR A 26 -23.11 -16.52 17.29
C TYR A 26 -22.27 -15.32 16.88
N LYS A 27 -22.25 -14.98 15.59
CA LYS A 27 -21.56 -13.79 15.05
C LYS A 27 -22.01 -12.51 15.75
N ILE A 28 -23.32 -12.31 15.96
CA ILE A 28 -23.87 -11.17 16.70
C ILE A 28 -23.38 -11.15 18.15
N LYS A 29 -23.37 -12.30 18.85
CA LYS A 29 -22.83 -12.38 20.22
C LYS A 29 -21.34 -12.04 20.28
N TYR A 30 -20.57 -12.52 19.30
CA TYR A 30 -19.14 -12.25 19.18
C TYR A 30 -18.88 -10.76 18.96
N LEU A 31 -19.59 -10.14 18.01
CA LEU A 31 -19.49 -8.72 17.71
C LEU A 31 -19.92 -7.83 18.88
N ASN A 32 -20.96 -8.21 19.63
CA ASN A 32 -21.35 -7.49 20.86
C ASN A 32 -20.24 -7.50 21.90
N ALA A 33 -19.55 -8.63 22.07
CA ALA A 33 -18.41 -8.70 22.97
C ALA A 33 -17.24 -7.87 22.45
N LEU A 34 -16.92 -7.89 21.15
CA LEU A 34 -15.88 -7.02 20.57
C LEU A 34 -16.21 -5.53 20.74
N GLU A 35 -17.45 -5.13 20.46
CA GLU A 35 -17.91 -3.75 20.57
C GLU A 35 -17.88 -3.25 22.02
N TYR A 36 -18.12 -4.11 23.01
CA TYR A 36 -17.88 -3.77 24.41
C TYR A 36 -16.43 -3.33 24.66
N PHE A 37 -15.44 -4.07 24.15
CA PHE A 37 -14.03 -3.71 24.31
C PHE A 37 -13.69 -2.43 23.55
N VAL A 38 -14.24 -2.24 22.34
CA VAL A 38 -14.06 -0.99 21.59
C VAL A 38 -14.63 0.20 22.37
N ASN A 39 -15.85 0.09 22.90
CA ASN A 39 -16.47 1.14 23.68
C ASN A 39 -15.70 1.44 24.98
N LYS A 40 -15.16 0.40 25.64
CA LYS A 40 -14.40 0.58 26.88
C LYS A 40 -13.02 1.21 26.66
N TYR A 41 -12.31 0.79 25.62
CA TYR A 41 -10.89 1.13 25.44
C TYR A 41 -10.61 2.14 24.33
N SER A 42 -11.52 2.28 23.36
CA SER A 42 -11.21 2.95 22.09
C SER A 42 -12.43 3.64 21.44
N ALA A 43 -13.44 4.04 22.22
CA ALA A 43 -14.70 4.60 21.69
C ALA A 43 -14.51 5.82 20.77
N LYS A 44 -13.47 6.61 21.01
CA LYS A 44 -13.12 7.81 20.23
C LYS A 44 -11.99 7.58 19.21
N ASN A 45 -11.45 6.37 19.12
CA ASN A 45 -10.39 6.03 18.19
C ASN A 45 -10.99 5.67 16.83
N LYS A 46 -10.74 6.51 15.81
CA LYS A 46 -11.30 6.32 14.46
C LYS A 46 -10.91 4.96 13.85
N PHE A 47 -9.68 4.48 14.08
CA PHE A 47 -9.23 3.18 13.59
C PHE A 47 -10.03 2.05 14.23
N SER A 48 -10.14 2.02 15.57
CA SER A 48 -10.85 0.95 16.27
C SER A 48 -12.32 0.87 15.88
N VAL A 49 -12.99 2.01 15.72
CA VAL A 49 -14.39 2.09 15.29
C VAL A 49 -14.56 1.60 13.85
N SER A 50 -13.73 2.08 12.92
CA SER A 50 -13.77 1.67 11.51
C SER A 50 -13.39 0.18 11.34
N ALA A 51 -12.42 -0.30 12.11
CA ALA A 51 -12.02 -1.70 12.11
C ALA A 51 -13.16 -2.60 12.60
N LEU A 52 -13.85 -2.21 13.69
CA LEU A 52 -15.03 -2.94 14.15
C LEU A 52 -16.14 -2.95 13.09
N ASP A 53 -16.32 -1.86 12.33
CA ASP A 53 -17.28 -1.85 11.23
C ASP A 53 -16.90 -2.86 10.13
N ASN A 54 -15.62 -2.96 9.77
CA ASN A 54 -15.13 -3.99 8.86
C ASN A 54 -15.41 -5.41 9.38
N TYR A 55 -15.26 -5.66 10.68
CA TYR A 55 -15.64 -6.94 11.29
C TYR A 55 -17.15 -7.20 11.16
N LYS A 56 -17.99 -6.20 11.40
CA LYS A 56 -19.46 -6.29 11.20
C LYS A 56 -19.79 -6.61 9.75
N ASN A 57 -19.16 -5.91 8.80
CA ASN A 57 -19.32 -6.12 7.35
C ASN A 57 -18.95 -7.56 6.95
N VAL A 58 -17.76 -8.04 7.35
CA VAL A 58 -17.28 -9.38 6.96
C VAL A 58 -18.10 -10.49 7.61
N PHE A 59 -18.45 -10.37 8.90
CA PHE A 59 -19.15 -11.47 9.58
C PHE A 59 -20.61 -11.55 9.21
N LEU A 60 -21.30 -10.41 9.06
CA LEU A 60 -22.75 -10.39 8.85
C LEU A 60 -23.15 -10.20 7.39
N GLY A 61 -22.32 -9.57 6.55
CA GLY A 61 -22.65 -9.26 5.16
C GLY A 61 -23.99 -8.53 5.07
N VAL A 62 -24.91 -9.08 4.28
CA VAL A 62 -26.30 -8.58 4.11
C VAL A 62 -27.10 -8.52 5.41
N SER A 63 -26.71 -9.26 6.45
CA SER A 63 -27.37 -9.26 7.76
C SER A 63 -26.88 -8.14 8.68
N LYS A 64 -26.00 -7.23 8.23
CA LYS A 64 -25.45 -6.15 9.07
C LYS A 64 -26.54 -5.27 9.67
N ASP A 65 -27.59 -4.94 8.93
CA ASP A 65 -28.66 -4.06 9.39
C ASP A 65 -29.47 -4.66 10.54
N SER A 66 -29.44 -5.98 10.70
CA SER A 66 -30.05 -6.68 11.85
C SER A 66 -29.23 -6.59 13.14
N TYR A 67 -28.01 -6.05 13.08
CA TYR A 67 -27.13 -5.93 14.22
C TYR A 67 -27.59 -4.81 15.15
N THR A 68 -27.75 -5.14 16.43
CA THR A 68 -27.96 -4.14 17.48
C THR A 68 -27.00 -4.42 18.62
N TYR A 69 -26.26 -3.39 19.01
CA TYR A 69 -25.43 -3.45 20.21
C TYR A 69 -26.30 -3.53 21.46
N ARG A 70 -25.99 -4.48 22.34
CA ARG A 70 -26.66 -4.65 23.63
C ARG A 70 -25.60 -4.68 24.72
N THR A 71 -25.47 -3.58 25.45
CA THR A 71 -24.59 -3.51 26.62
C THR A 71 -24.99 -4.58 27.62
N GLN A 72 -24.06 -5.48 27.94
CA GLN A 72 -24.25 -6.55 28.90
C GLN A 72 -23.03 -6.64 29.82
N GLU A 73 -23.24 -7.13 31.04
CA GLU A 73 -22.13 -7.43 31.93
C GLU A 73 -21.19 -8.47 31.31
N LEU A 74 -19.88 -8.33 31.54
CA LEU A 74 -18.82 -9.24 31.07
C LEU A 74 -19.15 -10.72 31.32
N LYS A 75 -19.72 -11.03 32.50
CA LYS A 75 -20.13 -12.39 32.87
C LYS A 75 -21.24 -12.94 31.97
N LYS A 76 -22.19 -12.12 31.52
CA LYS A 76 -23.27 -12.55 30.61
C LYS A 76 -22.74 -12.77 29.19
N MET A 77 -21.83 -11.92 28.72
CA MET A 77 -21.16 -12.07 27.42
C MET A 77 -20.28 -13.33 27.36
N SER A 78 -19.61 -13.68 28.47
CA SER A 78 -18.74 -14.86 28.54
C SER A 78 -19.42 -16.18 28.16
N LYS A 79 -20.68 -16.38 28.56
CA LYS A 79 -21.44 -17.61 28.30
C LYS A 79 -21.70 -17.85 26.81
N GLY A 80 -21.67 -16.78 26.00
CA GLY A 80 -21.94 -16.84 24.56
C GLY A 80 -20.71 -16.95 23.68
N VAL A 81 -19.56 -16.38 24.09
CA VAL A 81 -18.37 -16.19 23.24
C VAL A 81 -17.19 -17.08 23.67
N MET A 82 -17.05 -17.34 24.98
CA MET A 82 -15.89 -18.06 25.55
C MET A 82 -16.16 -19.54 25.83
N GLY A 83 -17.33 -20.03 25.43
CA GLY A 83 -17.80 -21.41 25.64
C GLY A 83 -17.05 -22.46 24.82
N LEU A 84 -17.07 -23.71 25.31
CA LEU A 84 -16.65 -24.88 24.54
C LEU A 84 -17.63 -25.14 23.39
N LYS A 85 -17.08 -25.42 22.21
CA LYS A 85 -17.84 -25.85 21.04
C LYS A 85 -17.45 -27.24 20.61
N ILE A 86 -18.43 -27.94 20.04
CA ILE A 86 -18.32 -29.27 19.47
C ILE A 86 -18.59 -29.11 17.96
N LYS A 87 -17.61 -29.44 17.12
CA LYS A 87 -17.80 -29.66 15.67
C LYS A 87 -17.20 -31.02 15.35
N GLY A 88 -18.02 -31.99 14.95
CA GLY A 88 -17.62 -33.39 14.86
C GLY A 88 -17.17 -33.94 16.23
N PHE A 89 -16.06 -34.69 16.26
CA PHE A 89 -15.48 -35.27 17.49
C PHE A 89 -14.44 -34.38 18.21
N LYS A 90 -14.29 -33.10 17.82
CA LYS A 90 -13.28 -32.19 18.39
C LYS A 90 -13.90 -31.05 19.21
N PHE A 91 -13.37 -30.84 20.42
CA PHE A 91 -13.71 -29.72 21.30
C PHE A 91 -12.79 -28.53 21.05
N PHE A 92 -13.33 -27.32 20.97
CA PHE A 92 -12.52 -26.11 20.77
C PHE A 92 -13.19 -24.85 21.31
N THR A 93 -12.43 -23.76 21.45
CA THR A 93 -12.94 -22.45 21.89
C THR A 93 -12.36 -21.33 21.03
N TYR A 94 -13.09 -20.22 20.93
CA TYR A 94 -12.66 -19.02 20.18
C TYR A 94 -11.89 -18.00 21.01
N ARG A 95 -11.41 -18.38 22.21
CA ARG A 95 -10.76 -17.44 23.15
C ARG A 95 -9.55 -16.73 22.55
N TYR A 96 -8.69 -17.47 21.86
CA TYR A 96 -7.50 -16.88 21.25
C TYR A 96 -7.83 -16.01 20.03
N ALA A 97 -8.81 -16.40 19.21
CA ALA A 97 -9.31 -15.55 18.12
C ALA A 97 -9.86 -14.22 18.68
N PHE A 98 -10.65 -14.30 19.75
CA PHE A 98 -11.21 -13.14 20.43
C PHE A 98 -10.12 -12.24 21.02
N ILE A 99 -9.08 -12.83 21.61
CA ILE A 99 -7.91 -12.07 22.08
C ILE A 99 -7.22 -11.37 20.90
N CYS A 100 -6.92 -12.07 19.80
CA CYS A 100 -6.32 -11.44 18.62
C CYS A 100 -7.14 -10.24 18.13
N ASP A 101 -8.47 -10.41 18.00
CA ASP A 101 -9.38 -9.36 17.53
C ASP A 101 -9.42 -8.16 18.49
N CYS A 102 -9.60 -8.41 19.79
CA CYS A 102 -9.60 -7.37 20.80
C CYS A 102 -8.30 -6.57 20.78
N LEU A 103 -7.16 -7.25 20.71
CA LEU A 103 -5.85 -6.61 20.71
C LEU A 103 -5.56 -5.88 19.40
N PHE A 104 -5.91 -6.46 18.25
CA PHE A 104 -5.69 -5.83 16.94
C PHE A 104 -6.48 -4.52 16.83
N ILE A 105 -7.77 -4.57 17.17
CA ILE A 105 -8.66 -3.41 17.06
C ILE A 105 -8.25 -2.30 18.04
N ASN A 106 -7.83 -2.65 19.26
CA ASN A 106 -7.73 -1.67 20.34
C ASN A 106 -6.31 -1.33 20.80
N ALA A 107 -5.32 -2.20 20.59
CA ALA A 107 -4.06 -2.07 21.31
C ALA A 107 -2.83 -2.69 20.61
N MET A 108 -2.87 -2.91 19.29
CA MET A 108 -1.80 -3.61 18.57
C MET A 108 -0.41 -3.00 18.79
N MET A 109 -0.35 -1.67 18.87
CA MET A 109 0.86 -0.89 19.11
C MET A 109 0.91 -0.29 20.52
N GLU A 110 -0.01 -0.67 21.42
CA GLU A 110 -0.14 -0.11 22.77
C GLU A 110 -0.06 -1.23 23.84
N PRO A 111 1.15 -1.75 24.17
CA PRO A 111 1.31 -2.89 25.09
C PRO A 111 0.63 -2.68 26.46
N ASN A 112 0.71 -1.46 27.02
CA ASN A 112 0.09 -1.14 28.32
C ASN A 112 -1.44 -1.27 28.29
N LYS A 113 -2.05 -0.79 27.20
CA LYS A 113 -3.49 -0.92 26.96
C LYS A 113 -3.87 -2.39 26.71
N ALA A 114 -3.02 -3.11 26.00
CA ALA A 114 -3.17 -4.53 25.72
C ALA A 114 -3.20 -5.39 27.00
N THR A 115 -2.35 -5.09 27.98
CA THR A 115 -2.35 -5.75 29.30
C THR A 115 -3.69 -5.57 30.03
N SER A 116 -4.27 -4.36 29.98
CA SER A 116 -5.56 -4.08 30.60
C SER A 116 -6.70 -4.88 29.95
N ILE A 117 -6.70 -4.96 28.61
CA ILE A 117 -7.66 -5.77 27.84
C ILE A 117 -7.56 -7.26 28.22
N ILE A 118 -6.36 -7.81 28.33
CA ILE A 118 -6.17 -9.21 28.73
C ILE A 118 -6.72 -9.49 30.13
N ASN A 119 -6.51 -8.57 31.08
CA ASN A 119 -7.04 -8.73 32.43
C ASN A 119 -8.58 -8.78 32.44
N ASP A 120 -9.24 -7.94 31.66
CA ASP A 120 -10.70 -8.01 31.47
C ASP A 120 -11.15 -9.34 30.83
N ILE A 121 -10.43 -9.82 29.81
CA ILE A 121 -10.73 -11.10 29.15
C ILE A 121 -10.58 -12.27 30.14
N LYS A 122 -9.61 -12.21 31.05
CA LYS A 122 -9.46 -13.22 32.13
C LYS A 122 -10.67 -13.25 33.04
N PHE A 123 -11.32 -12.12 33.35
CA PHE A 123 -12.58 -12.12 34.12
C PHE A 123 -13.74 -12.81 33.40
N MET A 124 -13.68 -12.94 32.07
CA MET A 124 -14.65 -13.71 31.28
C MET A 124 -14.34 -15.22 31.24
N CYS A 125 -13.19 -15.65 31.76
CA CYS A 125 -12.72 -17.03 31.67
C CYS A 125 -12.49 -17.66 33.05
N HIS A 126 -12.66 -18.98 33.14
CA HIS A 126 -12.31 -19.72 34.36
C HIS A 126 -10.80 -19.60 34.65
N LYS A 127 -10.41 -19.47 35.93
CA LYS A 127 -9.01 -19.28 36.39
C LYS A 127 -8.03 -20.29 35.79
N ARG A 128 -8.47 -21.54 35.56
CA ARG A 128 -7.67 -22.60 34.92
C ARG A 128 -7.08 -22.23 33.56
N HIS A 129 -7.70 -21.29 32.83
CA HIS A 129 -7.26 -20.86 31.52
C HIS A 129 -6.31 -19.65 31.57
N HIS A 130 -6.21 -18.93 32.69
CA HIS A 130 -5.48 -17.66 32.78
C HIS A 130 -4.01 -17.80 32.37
N ARG A 131 -3.33 -18.85 32.84
CA ARG A 131 -1.93 -19.14 32.48
C ARG A 131 -1.72 -19.29 30.96
N ASN A 132 -2.67 -19.92 30.27
CA ASN A 132 -2.58 -20.10 28.82
C ASN A 132 -2.89 -18.81 28.05
N LEU A 133 -3.79 -17.97 28.58
CA LEU A 133 -4.06 -16.64 28.01
C LEU A 133 -2.83 -15.72 28.16
N ASP A 134 -2.14 -15.79 29.29
CA ASP A 134 -0.88 -15.05 29.53
C ASP A 134 0.23 -15.50 28.58
N ARG A 135 0.42 -16.81 28.44
CA ARG A 135 1.34 -17.36 27.44
C ARG A 135 0.99 -16.87 26.04
N PHE A 136 -0.29 -16.87 25.66
CA PHE A 136 -0.74 -16.39 24.35
C PHE A 136 -0.49 -14.89 24.14
N PHE A 137 -0.75 -14.08 25.16
CA PHE A 137 -0.44 -12.66 25.12
C PHE A 137 1.07 -12.40 24.93
N ASN A 138 1.90 -13.03 25.74
CA ASN A 138 3.36 -12.91 25.62
C ASN A 138 3.87 -13.43 24.28
N TYR A 139 3.33 -14.55 23.80
CA TYR A 139 3.66 -15.06 22.47
C TYR A 139 3.33 -14.03 21.39
N LEU A 140 2.21 -13.29 21.49
CA LEU A 140 1.87 -12.23 20.52
C LEU A 140 2.80 -11.01 20.60
N TYR A 141 3.16 -10.50 21.78
CA TYR A 141 3.93 -9.24 21.92
C TYR A 141 5.45 -9.41 22.03
N ASN A 142 5.92 -10.48 22.68
CA ASN A 142 7.32 -10.67 23.07
C ASN A 142 8.05 -11.76 22.27
N ASP A 143 7.38 -12.43 21.33
CA ASP A 143 7.94 -13.56 20.56
C ASP A 143 8.48 -14.70 21.47
N GLU A 144 7.87 -14.90 22.65
CA GLU A 144 8.19 -15.97 23.61
C GLU A 144 7.74 -17.39 23.13
N GLU A 145 7.96 -18.44 23.93
CA GLU A 145 7.79 -19.87 23.59
C GLU A 145 6.57 -20.22 22.72
N SER A 146 6.75 -21.20 21.83
CA SER A 146 5.72 -21.75 20.95
C SER A 146 4.52 -22.29 21.72
N ILE A 147 3.32 -21.93 21.29
CA ILE A 147 2.07 -22.43 21.86
C ILE A 147 1.53 -23.60 21.05
N GLN A 148 1.21 -24.69 21.72
CA GLN A 148 0.51 -25.84 21.13
C GLN A 148 -0.97 -25.50 20.87
N ASP A 149 -1.61 -26.21 19.94
CA ASP A 149 -3.06 -26.11 19.64
C ASP A 149 -3.53 -24.76 19.05
N LEU A 150 -2.73 -24.15 18.17
CA LEU A 150 -3.13 -22.94 17.42
C LEU A 150 -3.85 -23.22 16.09
N ASP A 151 -4.18 -24.47 15.77
CA ASP A 151 -4.65 -24.89 14.43
C ASP A 151 -5.77 -24.02 13.85
N LYS A 152 -6.75 -23.62 14.67
CA LYS A 152 -7.90 -22.80 14.24
C LYS A 152 -7.60 -21.31 14.10
N ILE A 153 -6.47 -20.86 14.61
CA ILE A 153 -6.06 -19.45 14.61
C ILE A 153 -4.69 -19.21 13.98
N LYS A 154 -4.15 -20.21 13.29
CA LYS A 154 -2.85 -20.15 12.58
C LYS A 154 -2.79 -18.94 11.65
N TYR A 155 -3.88 -18.65 10.95
CA TYR A 155 -3.96 -17.51 10.03
C TYR A 155 -3.83 -16.17 10.78
N GLN A 156 -4.63 -15.95 11.83
CA GLN A 156 -4.63 -14.71 12.63
C GLN A 156 -3.26 -14.46 13.25
N VAL A 157 -2.67 -15.51 13.84
CA VAL A 157 -1.33 -15.44 14.43
C VAL A 157 -0.27 -15.12 13.38
N LYS A 158 -0.32 -15.79 12.22
CA LYS A 158 0.60 -15.52 11.10
C LYS A 158 0.51 -14.06 10.66
N CYS A 159 -0.70 -13.56 10.41
CA CYS A 159 -0.94 -12.18 10.01
C CYS A 159 -0.50 -11.18 11.08
N TRP A 160 -0.79 -11.44 12.35
CA TRP A 160 -0.32 -10.62 13.47
C TRP A 160 1.20 -10.49 13.47
N LYS A 161 1.92 -11.60 13.33
CA LYS A 161 3.39 -11.62 13.30
C LYS A 161 3.96 -10.93 12.08
N ILE A 162 3.31 -11.07 10.92
CA ILE A 162 3.70 -10.33 9.72
C ILE A 162 3.52 -8.81 9.92
N ASN A 163 2.38 -8.36 10.43
CA ASN A 163 2.14 -6.95 10.74
C ASN A 163 3.16 -6.40 11.75
N GLN A 164 3.44 -7.12 12.84
CA GLN A 164 4.44 -6.68 13.84
C GLN A 164 5.83 -6.54 13.23
N ARG A 165 6.27 -7.50 12.42
CA ARG A 165 7.57 -7.42 11.73
C ARG A 165 7.60 -6.20 10.82
N HIS A 166 6.54 -5.98 10.04
CA HIS A 166 6.44 -4.84 9.11
C HIS A 166 6.45 -3.49 9.82
N ILE A 167 5.76 -3.34 10.95
CA ILE A 167 5.78 -2.09 11.74
C ILE A 167 7.19 -1.81 12.28
N ARG A 168 7.95 -2.85 12.65
CA ARG A 168 9.33 -2.72 13.15
C ARG A 168 10.34 -2.37 12.06
N GLN A 169 9.99 -2.53 10.78
CA GLN A 169 10.88 -2.21 9.68
C GLN A 169 11.07 -0.70 9.52
N LYS A 170 12.27 -0.31 9.09
CA LYS A 170 12.54 1.08 8.72
C LYS A 170 11.62 1.46 7.55
N GLN A 171 11.11 2.68 7.59
CA GLN A 171 10.36 3.22 6.46
C GLN A 171 11.34 3.71 5.40
N MET A 172 11.07 3.33 4.14
CA MET A 172 11.66 3.96 2.97
C MET A 172 10.59 4.77 2.26
N THR A 173 10.85 6.06 2.09
CA THR A 173 9.92 7.02 1.49
C THR A 173 10.45 7.50 0.14
N ILE A 174 9.62 7.38 -0.88
CA ILE A 174 9.92 7.80 -2.25
C ILE A 174 9.01 8.98 -2.59
N LEU A 175 9.61 10.16 -2.78
CA LEU A 175 8.91 11.34 -3.28
C LEU A 175 8.83 11.27 -4.80
N THR A 176 7.65 11.42 -5.38
CA THR A 176 7.48 11.49 -6.84
C THR A 176 7.13 12.90 -7.24
N THR A 177 7.87 13.44 -8.22
CA THR A 177 7.61 14.77 -8.77
C THR A 177 7.70 14.76 -10.28
N ALA A 178 6.96 15.65 -10.92
CA ALA A 178 6.90 15.77 -12.37
C ALA A 178 6.45 17.16 -12.77
N THR A 179 6.81 17.56 -13.98
CA THR A 179 6.06 18.60 -14.69
C THR A 179 4.75 18.02 -15.23
N MET A 180 3.77 18.91 -15.48
CA MET A 180 2.38 18.51 -15.71
C MET A 180 2.28 17.48 -16.84
N SER A 181 1.44 16.46 -16.63
CA SER A 181 1.13 15.43 -17.63
C SER A 181 2.28 14.52 -18.06
N ALA A 182 3.38 14.42 -17.30
CA ALA A 182 4.44 13.43 -17.56
C ALA A 182 4.05 11.97 -17.23
N GLY A 183 2.85 11.75 -16.69
CA GLY A 183 2.34 10.42 -16.34
C GLY A 183 2.72 9.94 -14.93
N LYS A 184 2.94 10.85 -13.98
CA LYS A 184 3.25 10.57 -12.56
C LYS A 184 2.23 9.61 -11.93
N SER A 185 0.93 9.93 -11.97
CA SER A 185 -0.10 9.06 -11.39
C SER A 185 -0.16 7.69 -12.05
N THR A 186 0.08 7.62 -13.36
CA THR A 186 0.18 6.36 -14.10
C THR A 186 1.38 5.55 -13.61
N LEU A 187 2.54 6.18 -13.44
CA LEU A 187 3.73 5.51 -12.89
C LEU A 187 3.49 5.00 -11.48
N ILE A 188 2.92 5.80 -10.58
CA ILE A 188 2.60 5.40 -9.19
C ILE A 188 1.67 4.20 -9.19
N ASN A 189 0.57 4.26 -9.95
CA ASN A 189 -0.36 3.14 -10.06
C ASN A 189 0.30 1.87 -10.61
N THR A 190 1.23 2.02 -11.56
CA THR A 190 2.01 0.90 -12.10
C THR A 190 2.98 0.34 -11.07
N LEU A 191 3.72 1.17 -10.31
CA LEU A 191 4.61 0.71 -9.24
C LEU A 191 3.82 0.00 -8.12
N VAL A 192 2.69 0.58 -7.70
CA VAL A 192 1.78 -0.03 -6.71
C VAL A 192 1.10 -1.29 -7.27
N GLY A 193 0.92 -1.38 -8.58
CA GLY A 193 0.18 -2.45 -9.27
C GLY A 193 -1.33 -2.43 -9.02
N LYS A 194 -1.86 -1.29 -8.54
CA LYS A 194 -3.29 -1.01 -8.32
C LYS A 194 -3.58 0.44 -8.66
N THR A 195 -4.80 0.73 -9.06
CA THR A 195 -5.27 2.10 -9.24
C THR A 195 -5.54 2.75 -7.88
N VAL A 196 -4.57 3.50 -7.36
CA VAL A 196 -4.67 4.24 -6.10
C VAL A 196 -4.91 5.74 -6.32
N ASN A 197 -4.37 6.30 -7.41
CA ASN A 197 -4.50 7.70 -7.78
C ASN A 197 -5.24 7.85 -9.12
N ARG A 198 -5.86 9.01 -9.35
CA ARG A 198 -6.51 9.33 -10.64
C ARG A 198 -5.45 9.55 -11.73
N THR A 199 -5.69 9.00 -12.91
CA THR A 199 -4.81 9.12 -14.10
C THR A 199 -5.32 10.11 -15.15
N MET A 200 -6.20 11.06 -14.78
CA MET A 200 -6.69 12.08 -15.73
C MET A 200 -5.62 13.16 -15.95
N ASN A 201 -5.58 13.73 -17.17
CA ASN A 201 -4.57 14.69 -17.62
C ASN A 201 -4.72 16.10 -17.01
N ASP A 202 -5.78 16.36 -16.26
CA ASP A 202 -5.98 17.64 -15.58
C ASP A 202 -5.23 17.65 -14.24
N ALA A 203 -4.74 18.82 -13.85
CA ALA A 203 -4.02 19.04 -12.60
C ALA A 203 -4.90 18.71 -11.38
N CYS A 204 -4.99 17.43 -11.01
CA CYS A 204 -5.99 16.92 -10.08
C CYS A 204 -5.53 16.82 -8.62
N THR A 205 -4.31 17.22 -8.26
CA THR A 205 -3.80 17.07 -6.88
C THR A 205 -3.42 18.44 -6.33
N SER A 206 -4.28 19.05 -5.52
CA SER A 206 -3.94 20.21 -4.67
C SER A 206 -3.34 19.78 -3.33
N LYS A 207 -3.22 18.48 -3.10
CA LYS A 207 -2.78 17.86 -1.85
C LYS A 207 -1.64 16.87 -2.09
N LEU A 208 -0.84 16.62 -1.06
CA LEU A 208 0.15 15.55 -1.02
C LEU A 208 -0.54 14.23 -0.70
N HIS A 209 -0.40 13.22 -1.55
CA HIS A 209 -0.95 11.89 -1.28
C HIS A 209 0.15 10.93 -0.86
N PHE A 210 0.05 10.40 0.35
CA PHE A 210 0.94 9.39 0.90
C PHE A 210 0.30 8.03 0.67
N VAL A 211 0.94 7.17 -0.12
CA VAL A 211 0.48 5.80 -0.38
C VAL A 211 1.40 4.83 0.35
N TYR A 212 0.86 4.14 1.35
CA TYR A 212 1.58 3.19 2.19
C TYR A 212 1.41 1.76 1.72
N ASN A 213 2.52 1.01 1.72
CA ASN A 213 2.49 -0.41 1.43
C ASN A 213 2.08 -1.23 2.66
N LYS A 214 1.03 -2.03 2.50
CA LYS A 214 0.64 -3.05 3.47
C LYS A 214 1.56 -4.27 3.41
N PRO A 215 1.68 -5.03 4.50
CA PRO A 215 2.56 -6.20 4.53
C PRO A 215 2.01 -7.41 3.77
N PHE A 216 0.69 -7.49 3.58
CA PHE A 216 0.05 -8.54 2.79
C PHE A 216 -1.31 -8.08 2.25
N GLU A 217 -1.75 -8.69 1.15
CA GLU A 217 -3.08 -8.46 0.56
C GLU A 217 -4.17 -9.01 1.49
N ASP A 218 -4.95 -8.11 2.07
CA ASP A 218 -6.10 -8.40 2.94
C ASP A 218 -7.45 -8.09 2.27
N GLY A 219 -7.43 -7.50 1.07
CA GLY A 219 -8.63 -7.06 0.34
C GLY A 219 -9.18 -5.71 0.81
N PHE A 220 -8.52 -5.03 1.75
CA PHE A 220 -8.93 -3.72 2.25
C PHE A 220 -7.97 -2.64 1.77
N ASN A 221 -8.50 -1.49 1.38
CA ASN A 221 -7.70 -0.26 1.22
C ASN A 221 -8.09 0.73 2.31
N TYR A 222 -7.11 1.44 2.85
CA TYR A 222 -7.39 2.50 3.82
C TYR A 222 -7.28 3.85 3.14
N LYS A 223 -8.17 4.78 3.50
CA LYS A 223 -8.05 6.19 3.17
C LYS A 223 -8.32 7.01 4.43
N PHE A 224 -7.45 7.96 4.69
CA PHE A 224 -7.65 9.01 5.68
C PHE A 224 -7.56 10.36 4.97
N ASP A 225 -8.72 10.97 4.83
CA ASP A 225 -8.91 12.31 4.26
C ASP A 225 -10.06 12.95 5.02
N TYR A 226 -9.75 13.76 6.03
CA TYR A 226 -10.65 14.21 7.11
C TYR A 226 -11.23 13.08 7.98
N ASP A 227 -11.85 12.08 7.36
CA ASP A 227 -12.35 10.85 7.98
C ASP A 227 -11.61 9.59 7.52
N LEU A 228 -11.57 8.60 8.42
CA LEU A 228 -10.86 7.34 8.21
C LEU A 228 -11.82 6.27 7.70
N ASN A 229 -11.58 5.82 6.47
CA ASN A 229 -12.25 4.68 5.87
C ASN A 229 -11.26 3.52 5.71
N LEU A 230 -11.42 2.45 6.50
CA LEU A 230 -10.58 1.25 6.43
C LEU A 230 -11.04 0.24 5.36
N ASN A 231 -12.03 0.56 4.55
CA ASN A 231 -12.49 -0.26 3.44
C ASN A 231 -12.83 0.62 2.23
N ALA A 232 -11.90 1.51 1.88
CA ALA A 232 -12.02 2.42 0.77
C ALA A 232 -12.10 1.66 -0.56
N GLY A 233 -13.21 1.85 -1.27
CA GLY A 233 -13.38 1.36 -2.63
C GLY A 233 -12.61 2.19 -3.65
N LYS A 234 -12.67 1.79 -4.93
CA LYS A 234 -12.04 2.53 -6.03
C LYS A 234 -12.51 3.98 -6.10
N LYS A 235 -13.81 4.23 -5.89
CA LYS A 235 -14.36 5.60 -5.91
C LYS A 235 -13.76 6.44 -4.78
N ASP A 236 -13.77 5.92 -3.55
CA ASP A 236 -13.28 6.62 -2.35
C ASP A 236 -11.80 6.98 -2.47
N LEU A 237 -10.96 6.05 -2.94
CA LEU A 237 -9.54 6.30 -3.17
C LEU A 237 -9.31 7.47 -4.13
N LEU A 238 -10.10 7.52 -5.19
CA LEU A 238 -9.96 8.50 -6.26
C LEU A 238 -10.63 9.84 -5.94
N THR A 239 -11.58 9.94 -5.01
CA THR A 239 -12.28 11.21 -4.70
C THR A 239 -11.75 11.85 -3.43
N ASP A 240 -11.32 13.10 -3.49
CA ASP A 240 -10.93 13.86 -2.30
C ASP A 240 -12.17 14.37 -1.56
N ASP A 241 -12.07 14.43 -0.24
CA ASP A 241 -13.10 14.94 0.64
C ASP A 241 -13.12 16.48 0.57
N ILE A 242 -14.30 17.02 0.28
CA ILE A 242 -14.53 18.47 0.09
C ILE A 242 -14.36 19.22 1.41
N ASP A 243 -14.66 18.56 2.54
CA ASP A 243 -14.58 19.17 3.87
C ASP A 243 -13.16 19.13 4.46
N SER A 244 -12.26 18.39 3.81
CA SER A 244 -10.87 18.26 4.24
C SER A 244 -10.08 19.53 3.93
N LYS A 245 -9.77 20.28 4.99
CA LYS A 245 -8.86 21.44 4.97
C LYS A 245 -7.38 21.06 5.04
N ASP A 246 -7.07 19.77 5.22
CA ASP A 246 -5.69 19.29 5.26
C ASP A 246 -5.14 19.17 3.83
N ASN A 247 -3.87 19.55 3.66
CA ASN A 247 -3.14 19.41 2.42
C ASN A 247 -2.53 18.01 2.26
N ARG A 248 -2.79 17.08 3.20
CA ARG A 248 -2.28 15.70 3.17
C ARG A 248 -3.42 14.71 3.13
N ILE A 249 -3.29 13.73 2.24
CA ILE A 249 -4.17 12.56 2.16
C ILE A 249 -3.31 11.32 2.38
N PHE A 250 -3.81 10.39 3.17
CA PHE A 250 -3.12 9.14 3.44
C PHE A 250 -3.92 7.97 2.91
N ALA A 251 -3.32 7.15 2.07
CA ALA A 251 -3.89 5.94 1.53
C ALA A 251 -3.01 4.74 1.88
N SER A 252 -3.60 3.55 2.01
CA SER A 252 -2.85 2.31 2.23
C SER A 252 -3.43 1.17 1.43
N THR A 253 -2.54 0.42 0.78
CA THR A 253 -2.90 -0.80 0.06
C THR A 253 -1.70 -1.75 -0.03
N TYR A 254 -1.94 -3.02 -0.30
CA TYR A 254 -0.85 -3.94 -0.61
C TYR A 254 -0.27 -3.65 -1.99
N PHE A 255 1.04 -3.37 -2.04
CA PHE A 255 1.75 -3.13 -3.29
C PHE A 255 2.01 -4.46 -3.98
N ARG A 256 1.57 -4.51 -5.22
CA ARG A 256 1.64 -5.69 -6.06
C ARG A 256 2.92 -5.64 -6.87
N GLN A 257 3.72 -6.70 -6.74
CA GLN A 257 4.94 -6.91 -7.51
C GLN A 257 6.08 -5.94 -7.24
N LEU A 258 6.00 -5.02 -6.28
CA LEU A 258 7.22 -4.33 -5.86
C LEU A 258 8.12 -5.32 -5.09
N ILE A 259 9.43 -5.28 -5.33
CA ILE A 259 10.40 -6.16 -4.68
C ILE A 259 10.16 -6.12 -3.17
N LYS A 260 10.01 -7.30 -2.55
CA LYS A 260 9.85 -7.40 -1.09
C LYS A 260 11.16 -7.05 -0.41
N GLY A 261 11.34 -5.76 -0.11
CA GLY A 261 12.46 -5.27 0.69
C GLY A 261 12.26 -5.54 2.19
N SER A 262 13.31 -5.27 2.95
CA SER A 262 13.30 -5.26 4.42
C SER A 262 12.68 -4.00 5.01
N SER A 263 12.15 -3.11 4.17
CA SER A 263 11.61 -1.80 4.54
C SER A 263 10.12 -1.70 4.27
N ARG A 264 9.40 -0.96 5.12
CA ARG A 264 8.02 -0.54 4.84
C ARG A 264 8.04 0.66 3.89
N LEU A 265 7.20 0.65 2.87
CA LEU A 265 7.30 1.62 1.78
C LEU A 265 6.20 2.69 1.84
N CYS A 266 6.59 3.91 1.53
CA CYS A 266 5.70 5.04 1.32
C CYS A 266 6.05 5.70 -0.01
N ILE A 267 5.05 5.92 -0.87
CA ILE A 267 5.19 6.75 -2.08
C ILE A 267 4.41 8.04 -1.83
N ILE A 268 5.09 9.19 -1.98
CA ILE A 268 4.46 10.50 -1.88
C ILE A 268 4.21 11.01 -3.30
N ASP A 269 2.94 11.24 -3.61
CA ASP A 269 2.49 11.90 -4.83
C ASP A 269 2.38 13.40 -4.60
N THR A 270 3.20 14.19 -5.30
CA THR A 270 3.16 15.66 -5.20
C THR A 270 2.27 16.28 -6.27
N PRO A 271 1.65 17.44 -6.07
CA PRO A 271 1.07 18.23 -7.16
C PRO A 271 2.05 18.43 -8.35
N GLY A 272 1.52 18.60 -9.56
CA GLY A 272 2.33 18.94 -10.73
C GLY A 272 2.77 20.41 -10.70
N VAL A 273 4.02 20.70 -11.08
CA VAL A 273 4.60 22.07 -10.95
C VAL A 273 4.09 23.05 -12.01
N ASN A 274 3.63 22.58 -13.17
CA ASN A 274 3.28 23.42 -14.33
C ASN A 274 1.77 23.48 -14.63
N SER A 275 0.91 23.43 -13.61
CA SER A 275 -0.48 23.85 -13.83
C SER A 275 -0.48 25.38 -14.00
N SER A 276 -0.50 25.85 -15.24
CA SER A 276 -0.56 27.28 -15.62
C SER A 276 -1.72 28.06 -14.98
N GLN A 277 -2.61 27.39 -14.25
CA GLN A 277 -3.77 27.94 -13.58
C GLN A 277 -3.62 28.12 -12.05
N ASN A 278 -2.54 27.65 -11.40
CA ASN A 278 -2.45 27.70 -9.92
C ASN A 278 -1.00 27.77 -9.38
N TYR A 279 -0.60 28.94 -8.89
CA TYR A 279 0.67 29.20 -8.18
C TYR A 279 0.84 28.29 -6.95
N ASP A 280 -0.26 27.93 -6.31
CA ASP A 280 -0.31 27.14 -5.07
C ASP A 280 0.27 25.73 -5.26
N HIS A 281 0.09 25.08 -6.42
CA HIS A 281 0.63 23.72 -6.64
C HIS A 281 2.16 23.72 -6.73
N ALA A 282 2.75 24.69 -7.43
CA ALA A 282 4.20 24.82 -7.52
C ALA A 282 4.82 25.08 -6.14
N GLN A 283 4.16 25.88 -5.31
CA GLN A 283 4.59 26.14 -3.95
C GLN A 283 4.52 24.88 -3.08
N ILE A 284 3.38 24.17 -3.07
CA ILE A 284 3.22 22.92 -2.29
C ILE A 284 4.27 21.89 -2.70
N THR A 285 4.55 21.73 -4.00
CA THR A 285 5.55 20.79 -4.48
C THR A 285 6.97 21.18 -4.07
N LYS A 286 7.33 22.46 -4.16
CA LYS A 286 8.64 22.94 -3.68
C LYS A 286 8.78 22.79 -2.17
N GLU A 287 7.74 23.15 -1.41
CA GLU A 287 7.70 22.95 0.05
C GLU A 287 7.84 21.48 0.42
N SER A 288 7.20 20.57 -0.33
CA SER A 288 7.31 19.13 -0.06
C SER A 288 8.73 18.61 -0.27
N ILE A 289 9.47 19.13 -1.27
CA ILE A 289 10.87 18.78 -1.51
C ILE A 289 11.76 19.27 -0.36
N LEU A 290 11.47 20.45 0.20
CA LEU A 290 12.29 21.04 1.25
C LEU A 290 11.98 20.46 2.63
N ASN A 291 10.73 20.16 2.91
CA ASN A 291 10.24 19.92 4.27
C ASN A 291 9.86 18.46 4.56
N GLU A 292 9.56 17.63 3.55
CA GLU A 292 9.22 16.23 3.78
C GLU A 292 10.46 15.35 3.93
N ASN A 293 10.34 14.30 4.74
CA ASN A 293 11.40 13.32 4.91
C ASN A 293 11.28 12.21 3.85
N TYR A 294 12.24 12.17 2.93
CA TYR A 294 12.32 11.13 1.89
C TYR A 294 13.75 10.59 1.70
N ASP A 295 13.80 9.31 1.32
CA ASP A 295 15.04 8.59 1.04
C ASP A 295 15.41 8.71 -0.44
N LYS A 296 14.41 8.77 -1.33
CA LYS A 296 14.60 8.92 -2.78
C LYS A 296 13.60 9.90 -3.39
N ILE A 297 14.00 10.52 -4.50
CA ILE A 297 13.13 11.28 -5.38
C ILE A 297 13.08 10.61 -6.74
N VAL A 298 11.88 10.38 -7.27
CA VAL A 298 11.64 9.96 -8.65
C VAL A 298 11.11 11.18 -9.41
N TYR A 299 11.93 11.70 -10.32
CA TYR A 299 11.57 12.79 -11.21
C TYR A 299 11.06 12.23 -12.54
N ILE A 300 9.78 12.40 -12.85
CA ILE A 300 9.20 11.92 -14.11
C ILE A 300 9.29 13.00 -15.19
N VAL A 301 9.91 12.65 -16.31
CA VAL A 301 10.05 13.45 -17.53
C VAL A 301 9.14 12.86 -18.62
N ASN A 302 8.39 13.71 -19.32
CA ASN A 302 7.66 13.28 -20.53
C ASN A 302 8.63 13.15 -21.70
N ALA A 303 8.75 11.97 -22.31
CA ALA A 303 9.63 11.75 -23.45
C ALA A 303 9.25 12.57 -24.70
N GLU A 304 7.97 12.93 -24.88
CA GLU A 304 7.50 13.70 -26.03
C GLU A 304 7.86 15.20 -25.93
N ASN A 305 7.95 15.74 -24.71
CA ASN A 305 8.05 17.19 -24.45
C ASN A 305 9.17 17.54 -23.46
N ALA A 306 10.29 16.82 -23.48
CA ALA A 306 11.39 17.08 -22.56
C ALA A 306 12.08 18.42 -22.86
N GLY A 307 12.37 19.22 -21.83
CA GLY A 307 13.28 20.36 -21.93
C GLY A 307 12.61 21.72 -22.11
N THR A 308 11.39 21.92 -21.61
CA THR A 308 10.78 23.25 -21.55
C THR A 308 11.52 24.15 -20.54
N ASP A 309 11.45 25.47 -20.70
CA ASP A 309 12.11 26.42 -19.77
C ASP A 309 11.67 26.22 -18.31
N ASP A 310 10.41 25.83 -18.10
CA ASP A 310 9.87 25.55 -16.77
C ASP A 310 10.41 24.22 -16.21
N ASP A 311 10.62 23.20 -17.05
CA ASP A 311 11.32 21.97 -16.65
C ASP A 311 12.74 22.30 -16.17
N LEU A 312 13.47 23.12 -16.93
CA LEU A 312 14.86 23.48 -16.62
C LEU A 312 14.96 24.28 -15.31
N LYS A 313 14.09 25.27 -15.09
CA LYS A 313 14.03 26.02 -13.83
C LYS A 313 13.72 25.11 -12.63
N TYR A 314 12.81 24.16 -12.81
CA TYR A 314 12.45 23.25 -11.74
C TYR A 314 13.56 22.22 -11.45
N LEU A 315 14.22 21.71 -12.48
CA LEU A 315 15.41 20.86 -12.34
C LEU A 315 16.56 21.59 -11.64
N GLN A 316 16.77 22.87 -11.95
CA GLN A 316 17.75 23.72 -11.26
C GLN A 316 17.41 23.85 -9.78
N PHE A 317 16.14 24.11 -9.44
CA PHE A 317 15.70 24.14 -8.05
C PHE A 317 15.99 22.83 -7.31
N ILE A 318 15.71 21.67 -7.93
CA ILE A 318 16.01 20.37 -7.32
C ILE A 318 17.51 20.19 -7.12
N TYR A 319 18.31 20.56 -8.13
CA TYR A 319 19.76 20.46 -8.08
C TYR A 319 20.38 21.25 -6.92
N GLU A 320 19.84 22.43 -6.63
CA GLU A 320 20.31 23.31 -5.57
C GLU A 320 19.90 22.83 -4.16
N ASN A 321 18.81 22.08 -4.04
CA ASN A 321 18.16 21.80 -2.75
C ASN A 321 18.17 20.32 -2.32
N VAL A 322 18.54 19.39 -3.20
CA VAL A 322 18.44 17.94 -2.94
C VAL A 322 19.81 17.25 -3.07
N ASP A 323 20.09 16.31 -2.16
CA ASP A 323 21.23 15.40 -2.32
C ASP A 323 21.08 14.59 -3.62
N LYS A 324 22.02 14.80 -4.52
CA LYS A 324 22.02 14.23 -5.87
C LYS A 324 21.91 12.70 -5.88
N LYS A 325 22.41 12.04 -4.84
CA LYS A 325 22.37 10.57 -4.70
C LYS A 325 20.95 10.02 -4.52
N LYS A 326 19.99 10.87 -4.14
CA LYS A 326 18.60 10.48 -3.93
C LYS A 326 17.78 10.48 -5.23
N LEU A 327 18.26 11.10 -6.30
CA LEU A 327 17.46 11.41 -7.47
C LEU A 327 17.54 10.31 -8.55
N ILE A 328 16.38 9.88 -9.03
CA ILE A 328 16.20 8.98 -10.17
C ILE A 328 15.34 9.68 -11.20
N PHE A 329 15.84 9.83 -12.42
CA PHE A 329 15.07 10.38 -13.53
C PHE A 329 14.35 9.26 -14.28
N VAL A 330 13.06 9.44 -14.55
CA VAL A 330 12.24 8.49 -15.31
C VAL A 330 11.78 9.16 -16.58
N LEU A 331 12.30 8.71 -17.73
CA LEU A 331 11.85 9.14 -19.04
C LEU A 331 10.65 8.28 -19.45
N ASN A 332 9.44 8.82 -19.27
CA ASN A 332 8.18 8.08 -19.37
C ASN A 332 7.48 8.31 -20.72
N LYS A 333 6.45 7.50 -21.01
CA LYS A 333 5.61 7.54 -22.23
C LYS A 333 6.31 7.10 -23.52
N LEU A 334 7.35 6.27 -23.42
CA LEU A 334 8.05 5.76 -24.59
C LEU A 334 7.20 4.81 -25.48
N ASP A 335 6.01 4.43 -25.02
CA ASP A 335 4.99 3.78 -25.84
C ASP A 335 4.44 4.68 -26.96
N ARG A 336 4.59 6.00 -26.87
CA ARG A 336 4.08 6.95 -27.87
C ARG A 336 4.99 7.12 -29.09
N PHE A 337 6.26 6.80 -28.95
CA PHE A 337 7.28 6.99 -29.99
C PHE A 337 6.95 6.20 -31.26
N ARG A 338 7.30 6.75 -32.42
CA ARG A 338 7.09 6.15 -33.74
C ARG A 338 8.38 6.13 -34.51
N VAL A 339 8.93 4.94 -34.73
CA VAL A 339 10.10 4.76 -35.60
C VAL A 339 9.67 4.87 -37.08
N PRO A 340 10.38 5.62 -37.94
CA PRO A 340 11.69 6.26 -37.70
C PRO A 340 11.65 7.74 -37.27
N GLU A 341 10.46 8.31 -37.06
CA GLU A 341 10.27 9.72 -36.70
C GLU A 341 10.93 10.06 -35.35
N ASP A 342 10.82 9.16 -34.39
CA ASP A 342 11.36 9.32 -33.04
C ASP A 342 12.49 8.32 -32.73
N SER A 343 13.47 8.76 -31.92
CA SER A 343 14.57 7.93 -31.43
C SER A 343 14.66 7.94 -29.91
N ILE A 344 14.40 6.78 -29.30
CA ILE A 344 14.47 6.59 -27.83
C ILE A 344 15.89 6.88 -27.32
N GLU A 345 16.90 6.40 -28.04
CA GLU A 345 18.31 6.61 -27.67
C GLU A 345 18.69 8.09 -27.74
N GLU A 346 18.21 8.81 -28.77
CA GLU A 346 18.44 10.24 -28.89
C GLU A 346 17.78 11.03 -27.75
N SER A 347 16.53 10.71 -27.40
CA SER A 347 15.83 11.36 -26.27
C SER A 347 16.53 11.12 -24.93
N ILE A 348 17.04 9.91 -24.67
CA ILE A 348 17.84 9.61 -23.47
C ILE A 348 19.13 10.45 -23.47
N ASN A 349 19.83 10.51 -24.60
CA ASN A 349 21.06 11.28 -24.73
C ASN A 349 20.84 12.79 -24.59
N ASN A 350 19.74 13.31 -25.11
CA ASN A 350 19.38 14.72 -24.98
C ASN A 350 19.05 15.07 -23.53
N LEU A 351 18.23 14.27 -22.84
CA LEU A 351 17.98 14.44 -21.42
C LEU A 351 19.29 14.39 -20.61
N LYS A 352 20.18 13.44 -20.91
CA LYS A 352 21.49 13.34 -20.26
C LYS A 352 22.34 14.60 -20.48
N LYS A 353 22.35 15.16 -21.70
CA LYS A 353 23.06 16.42 -22.00
C LYS A 353 22.49 17.59 -21.20
N ASP A 354 21.17 17.71 -21.11
CA ASP A 354 20.53 18.82 -20.40
C ASP A 354 20.76 18.72 -18.89
N LEU A 355 20.69 17.52 -18.32
CA LEU A 355 21.05 17.26 -16.93
C LEU A 355 22.54 17.58 -16.67
N ASN A 356 23.44 17.20 -17.57
CA ASN A 356 24.86 17.53 -17.46
C ASN A 356 25.11 19.04 -17.49
N LYS A 357 24.38 19.81 -18.32
CA LYS A 357 24.50 21.29 -18.38
C LYS A 357 24.13 21.95 -17.04
N ILE A 358 23.15 21.38 -16.31
CA ILE A 358 22.75 21.85 -14.98
C ILE A 358 23.80 21.48 -13.91
N GLY A 359 24.61 20.43 -14.16
CA GLY A 359 25.66 19.96 -13.25
C GLY A 359 25.38 18.58 -12.63
N TRP A 360 24.38 17.85 -13.13
CA TRP A 360 24.16 16.46 -12.75
C TRP A 360 25.24 15.57 -13.36
N GLU A 361 26.18 15.11 -12.53
CA GLU A 361 27.20 14.15 -12.95
C GLU A 361 26.64 12.73 -12.89
N ASN A 362 26.70 12.01 -14.01
CA ASN A 362 26.23 10.61 -14.13
C ASN A 362 24.78 10.38 -13.63
N PRO A 363 23.77 11.10 -14.17
CA PRO A 363 22.39 10.95 -13.73
C PRO A 363 21.86 9.54 -14.04
N ILE A 364 21.10 8.96 -13.10
CA ILE A 364 20.37 7.71 -13.32
C ILE A 364 19.11 8.03 -14.12
N ILE A 365 19.06 7.60 -15.39
CA ILE A 365 17.93 7.78 -16.29
C ILE A 365 17.30 6.42 -16.58
N CYS A 366 16.04 6.26 -16.22
CA CYS A 366 15.26 5.04 -16.43
C CYS A 366 14.24 5.27 -17.56
N PRO A 367 14.45 4.74 -18.77
CA PRO A 367 13.44 4.77 -19.82
C PRO A 367 12.32 3.78 -19.53
N VAL A 368 11.08 4.26 -19.50
CA VAL A 368 9.91 3.45 -19.09
C VAL A 368 8.68 3.78 -19.94
N SER A 369 7.83 2.77 -20.15
CA SER A 369 6.41 3.00 -20.44
C SER A 369 5.55 2.52 -19.28
N SER A 370 5.13 3.48 -18.45
CA SER A 370 4.29 3.19 -17.27
C SER A 370 2.93 2.67 -17.67
N TYR A 371 2.40 3.12 -18.82
CA TYR A 371 1.09 2.72 -19.30
C TYR A 371 1.08 1.24 -19.71
N VAL A 372 2.07 0.81 -20.51
CA VAL A 372 2.25 -0.59 -20.89
C VAL A 372 2.39 -1.48 -19.66
N GLY A 373 3.23 -1.08 -18.70
CA GLY A 373 3.39 -1.84 -17.47
C GLY A 373 2.12 -1.90 -16.62
N GLY A 374 1.31 -0.84 -16.62
CA GLY A 374 0.01 -0.81 -15.95
C GLY A 374 -0.96 -1.84 -16.54
N LEU A 375 -1.10 -1.88 -17.87
CA LEU A 375 -1.93 -2.87 -18.56
C LEU A 375 -1.42 -4.30 -18.33
N ALA A 376 -0.10 -4.50 -18.42
CA ALA A 376 0.54 -5.79 -18.15
C ALA A 376 0.27 -6.29 -16.72
N LYS A 377 0.39 -5.41 -15.71
CA LYS A 377 0.06 -5.77 -14.32
C LYS A 377 -1.42 -6.04 -14.11
N LYS A 378 -2.32 -5.27 -14.74
CA LYS A 378 -3.77 -5.57 -14.69
C LYS A 378 -4.05 -7.00 -15.16
N LYS A 379 -3.54 -7.37 -16.35
CA LYS A 379 -3.60 -8.74 -16.87
C LYS A 379 -3.02 -9.77 -15.90
N MET A 380 -1.84 -9.49 -15.35
CA MET A 380 -1.14 -10.40 -14.44
C MET A 380 -1.95 -10.74 -13.18
N TYR A 381 -2.75 -9.79 -12.70
CA TYR A 381 -3.56 -9.94 -11.49
C TYR A 381 -5.03 -10.22 -11.78
N GLY A 382 -5.39 -10.58 -13.01
CA GLY A 382 -6.76 -10.89 -13.41
C GLY A 382 -7.72 -9.70 -13.24
N ILE A 383 -7.23 -8.48 -13.42
CA ILE A 383 -8.08 -7.29 -13.53
C ILE A 383 -8.50 -7.17 -14.99
N ASP A 384 -9.82 -7.15 -15.21
CA ASP A 384 -10.39 -6.98 -16.55
C ASP A 384 -9.96 -5.64 -17.16
N LEU A 385 -9.48 -5.70 -18.39
CA LEU A 385 -9.31 -4.53 -19.25
C LEU A 385 -10.63 -4.26 -19.97
N ASN A 386 -10.92 -3.00 -20.25
CA ASN A 386 -12.01 -2.68 -21.18
C ASN A 386 -11.58 -3.00 -22.63
N GLU A 387 -12.53 -2.90 -23.58
CA GLU A 387 -12.28 -3.26 -24.99
C GLU A 387 -11.11 -2.47 -25.60
N ASP A 388 -11.05 -1.15 -25.37
CA ASP A 388 -9.96 -0.30 -25.85
C ASP A 388 -8.60 -0.70 -25.22
N GLU A 389 -8.58 -0.94 -23.91
CA GLU A 389 -7.38 -1.36 -23.17
C GLU A 389 -6.89 -2.73 -23.61
N GLU A 390 -7.79 -3.65 -24.00
CA GLU A 390 -7.44 -4.96 -24.56
C GLU A 390 -6.72 -4.83 -25.91
N ASP A 391 -7.25 -3.99 -26.80
CA ASP A 391 -6.69 -3.80 -28.13
C ASP A 391 -5.36 -3.04 -28.08
N GLU A 392 -5.28 -2.02 -27.23
CA GLU A 392 -4.02 -1.34 -26.93
C GLU A 392 -3.00 -2.30 -26.31
N TYR A 393 -3.39 -3.17 -25.37
CA TYR A 393 -2.49 -4.14 -24.77
C TYR A 393 -1.89 -5.09 -25.82
N LYS A 394 -2.72 -5.65 -26.72
CA LYS A 394 -2.25 -6.52 -27.81
C LYS A 394 -1.28 -5.79 -28.73
N PHE A 395 -1.62 -4.56 -29.13
CA PHE A 395 -0.78 -3.73 -29.98
C PHE A 395 0.58 -3.43 -29.31
N LEU A 396 0.55 -2.97 -28.06
CA LEU A 396 1.75 -2.61 -27.29
C LEU A 396 2.62 -3.83 -27.01
N GLN A 397 2.03 -4.99 -26.71
CA GLN A 397 2.78 -6.23 -26.56
C GLN A 397 3.55 -6.59 -27.84
N MET A 398 2.96 -6.41 -29.02
CA MET A 398 3.65 -6.61 -30.30
C MET A 398 4.70 -5.53 -30.57
N LYS A 399 4.41 -4.28 -30.22
CA LYS A 399 5.32 -3.14 -30.40
C LYS A 399 6.62 -3.32 -29.61
N PHE A 400 6.53 -3.64 -28.32
CA PHE A 400 7.68 -3.80 -27.43
C PHE A 400 8.47 -5.11 -27.65
N LYS A 401 7.99 -6.03 -28.50
CA LYS A 401 8.79 -7.17 -28.97
C LYS A 401 9.85 -6.78 -30.00
N LYS A 402 9.70 -5.64 -30.66
CA LYS A 402 10.68 -5.16 -31.65
C LYS A 402 11.86 -4.50 -30.93
N ASP A 403 13.07 -4.72 -31.44
CA ASP A 403 14.32 -4.30 -30.79
C ASP A 403 14.44 -2.77 -30.64
N GLU A 404 13.81 -2.01 -31.54
CA GLU A 404 13.82 -0.55 -31.49
C GLU A 404 13.09 -0.03 -30.24
N TYR A 405 12.02 -0.70 -29.81
CA TYR A 405 11.20 -0.33 -28.65
C TYR A 405 11.56 -1.07 -27.37
N ASN A 406 12.49 -2.02 -27.43
CA ASN A 406 12.95 -2.75 -26.26
C ASN A 406 13.77 -1.83 -25.34
N LEU A 407 13.16 -1.37 -24.24
CA LEU A 407 13.80 -0.44 -23.30
C LEU A 407 14.82 -1.12 -22.40
N SER A 408 14.77 -2.45 -22.28
CA SER A 408 15.68 -3.22 -21.42
C SER A 408 17.16 -3.01 -21.81
N LYS A 409 17.45 -2.72 -23.08
CA LYS A 409 18.81 -2.46 -23.60
C LYS A 409 19.51 -1.24 -23.00
N PHE A 410 18.75 -0.34 -22.36
CA PHE A 410 19.27 0.87 -21.74
C PHE A 410 19.56 0.70 -20.24
N TYR A 411 19.34 -0.50 -19.69
CA TYR A 411 19.64 -0.83 -18.30
C TYR A 411 20.90 -1.70 -18.21
N SER A 412 21.59 -1.63 -17.07
CA SER A 412 22.79 -2.45 -16.83
C SER A 412 22.43 -3.94 -16.77
N GLU A 413 23.38 -4.81 -17.15
CA GLU A 413 23.20 -6.26 -17.03
C GLU A 413 22.89 -6.69 -15.59
N ASP A 414 23.50 -6.05 -14.59
CA ASP A 414 23.23 -6.34 -13.18
C ASP A 414 21.78 -6.02 -12.79
N THR A 415 21.28 -4.84 -13.19
CA THR A 415 19.87 -4.45 -12.97
C THR A 415 18.92 -5.44 -13.64
N LEU A 416 19.20 -5.82 -14.89
CA LEU A 416 18.38 -6.78 -15.64
C LEU A 416 18.36 -8.16 -14.97
N ASN A 417 19.52 -8.67 -14.58
CA ASN A 417 19.65 -9.97 -13.93
C ASN A 417 18.91 -10.00 -12.58
N LYS A 418 19.03 -8.92 -11.78
CA LYS A 418 18.30 -8.78 -10.51
C LYS A 418 16.79 -8.71 -10.74
N ALA A 419 16.33 -7.89 -11.70
CA ALA A 419 14.93 -7.80 -12.07
C ALA A 419 14.41 -9.19 -12.49
N ILE A 420 15.03 -9.84 -13.48
CA ILE A 420 14.60 -11.16 -13.97
C ILE A 420 14.57 -12.19 -12.83
N LYS A 421 15.62 -12.25 -11.99
CA LYS A 421 15.71 -13.20 -10.88
C LYS A 421 14.61 -13.00 -9.83
N ASN A 422 14.25 -11.75 -9.52
CA ASN A 422 13.21 -11.44 -8.54
C ASN A 422 11.81 -11.84 -9.04
N TYR A 423 11.61 -11.92 -10.36
CA TYR A 423 10.29 -12.18 -10.97
C TYR A 423 10.19 -13.50 -11.75
N SER A 424 11.26 -14.31 -11.82
CA SER A 424 11.32 -15.58 -12.57
C SER A 424 10.45 -16.72 -12.00
N LYS A 425 9.85 -16.53 -10.81
CA LYS A 425 9.06 -17.56 -10.11
C LYS A 425 7.56 -17.56 -10.42
N HIS A 426 7.09 -16.78 -11.41
CA HIS A 426 5.66 -16.66 -11.72
C HIS A 426 5.28 -17.32 -13.06
N GLU A 427 4.10 -17.94 -13.10
CA GLU A 427 3.48 -18.64 -14.25
C GLU A 427 3.23 -17.75 -15.50
N ASN A 428 3.67 -16.49 -15.50
CA ASN A 428 3.36 -15.47 -16.51
C ASN A 428 4.60 -14.94 -17.24
N TYR A 429 5.42 -15.85 -17.81
CA TYR A 429 6.67 -15.48 -18.51
C TYR A 429 6.49 -14.36 -19.55
N GLN A 430 5.43 -14.42 -20.36
CA GLN A 430 5.18 -13.40 -21.40
C GLN A 430 4.88 -12.01 -20.83
N ILE A 431 4.20 -11.93 -19.68
CA ILE A 431 3.89 -10.65 -19.03
C ILE A 431 5.15 -10.09 -18.38
N ASN A 432 5.95 -10.95 -17.73
CA ASN A 432 7.23 -10.55 -17.15
C ASN A 432 8.20 -10.04 -18.22
N ASP A 433 8.30 -10.72 -19.37
CA ASP A 433 9.10 -10.26 -20.52
C ASP A 433 8.67 -8.87 -20.98
N LEU A 434 7.36 -8.63 -21.10
CA LEU A 434 6.85 -7.30 -21.45
C LEU A 434 7.19 -6.25 -20.39
N LEU A 435 7.08 -6.59 -19.09
CA LEU A 435 7.40 -5.68 -17.98
C LEU A 435 8.90 -5.33 -17.90
N VAL A 436 9.78 -6.24 -18.33
CA VAL A 436 11.22 -5.96 -18.51
C VAL A 436 11.43 -5.06 -19.73
N LYS A 437 10.83 -5.41 -20.86
CA LYS A 437 10.98 -4.67 -22.13
C LYS A 437 10.42 -3.26 -22.10
N CYS A 438 9.38 -3.01 -21.30
CA CYS A 438 8.85 -1.67 -21.06
C CYS A 438 9.55 -0.93 -19.90
N GLY A 439 10.62 -1.50 -19.33
CA GLY A 439 11.48 -0.88 -18.32
C GLY A 439 10.94 -0.86 -16.90
N VAL A 440 9.72 -1.33 -16.64
CA VAL A 440 9.06 -1.21 -15.33
C VAL A 440 9.75 -2.04 -14.25
N LEU A 441 10.10 -3.30 -14.51
CA LEU A 441 10.79 -4.12 -13.50
C LEU A 441 12.21 -3.61 -13.22
N CYS A 442 12.87 -3.05 -14.22
CA CYS A 442 14.19 -2.43 -14.05
C CYS A 442 14.10 -1.17 -13.19
N LEU A 443 13.08 -0.33 -13.41
CA LEU A 443 12.82 0.84 -12.56
C LEU A 443 12.52 0.41 -11.12
N GLU A 444 11.68 -0.61 -10.92
CA GLU A 444 11.39 -1.13 -9.58
C GLU A 444 12.65 -1.60 -8.86
N GLN A 445 13.54 -2.29 -9.57
CA GLN A 445 14.84 -2.70 -9.04
C GLN A 445 15.67 -1.49 -8.58
N ILE A 446 15.82 -0.47 -9.42
CA ILE A 446 16.62 0.74 -9.12
C ILE A 446 15.98 1.56 -7.98
N VAL A 447 14.66 1.71 -7.99
CA VAL A 447 13.93 2.42 -6.92
C VAL A 447 14.08 1.69 -5.59
N MET A 448 14.15 0.36 -5.59
CA MET A 448 14.30 -0.45 -4.38
C MET A 448 15.76 -0.73 -3.97
N GLU A 449 16.75 -0.36 -4.78
CA GLU A 449 18.16 -0.51 -4.40
C GLU A 449 18.48 0.26 -3.12
N GLY A 450 19.14 -0.38 -2.15
CA GLY A 450 19.40 0.21 -0.84
C GLY A 450 18.22 0.20 0.13
N ALA A 451 17.07 -0.42 -0.22
CA ALA A 451 15.96 -0.67 0.69
C ALA A 451 16.20 -1.85 1.66
N GLU A 452 17.37 -2.47 1.61
CA GLU A 452 17.71 -3.73 2.29
C GLU A 452 18.40 -3.54 3.66
N TYR A 453 18.64 -2.31 4.11
CA TYR A 453 19.35 -2.00 5.35
C TYR A 453 18.50 -2.12 6.61
#